data_AF-A0A814QLK4-F1
#
_entry.id   AF-A0A814QLK4-F1
#
_cell.length_a   1.000
_cell.length_b   1.000
_cell.length_c   1.000
_cell.angle_alpha   90.00
_cell.angle_beta   90.00
_cell.angle_gamma   90.00
#
_symmetry.space_group_name_H-M   'P 1'
#
loop_
_entity.id
_entity.type
_entity.pdbx_description
1 polymer ?
#
loop_
_entity_poly.entity_id
_entity_poly.type
_entity_poly.pdbx_seq_one_letter_code
_entity_poly.pdbx_strand_id
1 'polypeptide(L)'
;MSQTSIDDKVPAPVISESSSVVRRWEDDFSETKTDGIIYDYSIVGSGSAGAVLANRLSEQNNKQVLLIEADGTVATDTIHTPTGGCQHGNTDWQYKTVSQVNSHFSCINQQSNWPRGKVFGGCSSINFMQYVRGDSHDYDS
;
A
#
# COMPACT_ATOMS: atom_id res chain seq x y z
N MET A 1 -45.00 0.83 26.27
CA MET A 1 -44.36 1.10 24.96
C MET A 1 -42.92 0.65 25.08
N SER A 2 -42.61 -0.58 24.69
CA SER A 2 -41.28 -1.18 24.82
C SER A 2 -40.43 -0.83 23.60
N GLN A 3 -39.30 -0.16 23.81
CA GLN A 3 -38.25 0.03 22.82
C GLN A 3 -37.68 -1.33 22.41
N THR A 4 -37.71 -1.63 21.12
CA THR A 4 -37.03 -2.79 20.52
C THR A 4 -35.68 -2.31 20.01
N SER A 5 -34.60 -2.96 20.49
CA SER A 5 -33.21 -2.62 20.14
C SER A 5 -32.94 -2.87 18.66
N ILE A 6 -32.34 -1.90 17.98
CA ILE A 6 -31.78 -2.04 16.64
C ILE A 6 -30.35 -2.53 16.82
N ASP A 7 -30.18 -3.83 17.06
CA ASP A 7 -28.88 -4.50 17.16
C ASP A 7 -28.76 -5.73 16.24
N ASP A 8 -29.60 -5.80 15.19
CA ASP A 8 -29.38 -6.76 14.11
C ASP A 8 -28.34 -6.18 13.14
N LYS A 9 -27.07 -6.29 13.53
CA LYS A 9 -25.95 -6.16 12.58
C LYS A 9 -26.15 -7.20 11.50
N VAL A 10 -26.56 -6.74 10.32
CA VAL A 10 -26.49 -7.51 9.07
C VAL A 10 -25.06 -8.08 8.98
N PRO A 11 -24.89 -9.41 8.94
CA PRO A 11 -23.56 -9.99 8.84
C PRO A 11 -22.93 -9.49 7.55
N ALA A 12 -21.67 -9.03 7.65
CA ALA A 12 -20.88 -8.67 6.48
C ALA A 12 -20.91 -9.84 5.48
N PRO A 13 -21.01 -9.57 4.18
CA PRO A 13 -21.11 -10.62 3.17
C PRO A 13 -19.93 -11.58 3.33
N VAL A 14 -20.25 -12.87 3.47
CA VAL A 14 -19.26 -13.96 3.44
C VAL A 14 -18.66 -13.96 2.04
N ILE A 15 -17.48 -13.36 1.93
CA ILE A 15 -16.66 -13.41 0.73
C ILE A 15 -16.18 -14.86 0.63
N SER A 16 -16.54 -15.56 -0.44
CA SER A 16 -16.14 -16.95 -0.68
C SER A 16 -14.62 -17.08 -0.53
N GLU A 17 -14.16 -18.13 0.15
CA GLU A 17 -12.75 -18.45 0.41
C GLU A 17 -11.94 -18.55 -0.90
N SER A 18 -11.45 -17.40 -1.35
CA SER A 18 -10.19 -17.32 -2.09
C SER A 18 -9.08 -17.45 -1.06
N SER A 19 -8.10 -18.32 -1.31
CA SER A 19 -7.03 -18.73 -0.39
C SER A 19 -5.98 -17.64 -0.11
N SER A 20 -6.40 -16.38 -0.01
CA SER A 20 -5.56 -15.26 0.42
C SER A 20 -5.20 -15.42 1.89
N VAL A 21 -4.06 -16.06 2.15
CA VAL A 21 -3.42 -16.10 3.47
C VAL A 21 -2.60 -14.83 3.63
N VAL A 22 -3.03 -13.93 4.50
CA VAL A 22 -2.24 -12.76 4.91
C VAL A 22 -1.41 -13.16 6.12
N ARG A 23 -0.08 -13.09 6.01
CA ARG A 23 0.85 -13.31 7.13
C ARG A 23 1.51 -11.99 7.53
N ARG A 24 1.68 -11.75 8.82
CA ARG A 24 2.36 -10.57 9.34
C ARG A 24 3.82 -10.89 9.68
N TRP A 25 4.66 -9.86 9.63
CA TRP A 25 6.06 -9.99 10.02
C TRP A 25 6.23 -10.32 11.51
N GLU A 26 5.25 -10.02 12.36
CA GLU A 26 5.35 -10.32 13.80
C GLU A 26 5.03 -11.78 14.14
N ASP A 27 4.59 -12.56 13.15
CA ASP A 27 4.40 -14.00 13.29
C ASP A 27 5.78 -14.68 13.38
N ASP A 28 5.90 -15.72 14.22
CA ASP A 28 7.18 -16.36 14.55
C ASP A 28 7.94 -16.85 13.30
N PHE A 29 9.04 -16.17 12.95
CA PHE A 29 9.88 -16.52 11.79
C PHE A 29 10.59 -17.86 11.91
N SER A 30 10.61 -18.48 13.10
CA SER A 30 11.14 -19.84 13.23
C SER A 30 10.33 -20.85 12.39
N GLU A 31 9.09 -20.51 12.01
CA GLU A 31 8.25 -21.24 11.06
C GLU A 31 7.76 -20.35 9.91
N THR A 32 8.62 -19.58 9.25
CA THR A 32 8.31 -19.17 7.85
C THR A 32 8.49 -20.38 6.92
N LYS A 33 7.70 -21.42 7.17
CA LYS A 33 7.40 -22.44 6.20
C LYS A 33 6.60 -21.72 5.12
N THR A 34 7.24 -21.43 3.98
CA THR A 34 6.53 -21.69 2.74
C THR A 34 6.07 -23.13 2.88
N ASP A 35 4.77 -23.39 3.04
CA ASP A 35 4.26 -24.73 3.41
C ASP A 35 4.42 -25.75 2.26
N GLY A 36 5.54 -25.71 1.53
CA GLY A 36 5.66 -26.23 0.17
C GLY A 36 4.84 -25.42 -0.84
N ILE A 37 4.32 -24.24 -0.47
CA ILE A 37 3.57 -23.38 -1.41
C ILE A 37 4.55 -22.79 -2.42
N ILE A 38 4.39 -23.22 -3.66
CA ILE A 38 5.11 -22.68 -4.82
C ILE A 38 4.28 -21.55 -5.40
N TYR A 39 4.92 -20.40 -5.61
CA TYR A 39 4.32 -19.25 -6.28
C TYR A 39 4.88 -19.14 -7.69
N ASP A 40 4.01 -18.85 -8.66
CA ASP A 40 4.41 -18.51 -10.03
C ASP A 40 5.04 -17.11 -10.08
N TYR A 41 4.53 -16.18 -9.25
CA TYR A 41 4.98 -14.80 -9.22
C TYR A 41 5.19 -14.34 -7.78
N SER A 42 6.30 -13.62 -7.55
CA SER A 42 6.56 -12.90 -6.32
C SER A 42 6.70 -11.42 -6.63
N ILE A 43 5.81 -10.61 -6.05
CA ILE A 43 5.74 -9.17 -6.23
C ILE A 43 6.18 -8.53 -4.92
N VAL A 44 7.25 -7.73 -4.97
CA VAL A 44 7.77 -7.00 -3.81
C VAL A 44 7.33 -5.54 -3.92
N GLY A 45 6.52 -5.11 -2.96
CA GLY A 45 5.88 -3.82 -2.88
C GLY A 45 4.45 -3.84 -3.40
N SER A 46 3.48 -3.61 -2.52
CA SER A 46 2.07 -3.36 -2.81
C SER A 46 1.79 -1.88 -3.10
N GLY A 47 2.70 -1.24 -3.84
CA GLY A 47 2.50 0.13 -4.34
C GLY A 47 1.54 0.19 -5.53
N SER A 48 1.42 1.37 -6.16
CA SER A 48 0.49 1.60 -7.27
C SER A 48 0.64 0.59 -8.43
N ALA A 49 1.88 0.21 -8.77
CA ALA A 49 2.13 -0.81 -9.79
C ALA A 49 1.93 -2.24 -9.27
N GLY A 50 2.49 -2.56 -8.10
CA GLY A 50 2.47 -3.92 -7.55
C GLY A 50 1.07 -4.41 -7.21
N ALA A 51 0.22 -3.54 -6.66
CA ALA A 51 -1.18 -3.86 -6.39
C ALA A 51 -1.96 -4.17 -7.68
N VAL A 52 -1.73 -3.42 -8.76
CA VAL A 52 -2.37 -3.67 -10.06
C VAL A 52 -1.87 -4.97 -10.68
N LEU A 53 -0.55 -5.21 -10.65
CA LEU A 53 0.03 -6.46 -11.15
C LEU A 53 -0.48 -7.67 -10.40
N ALA A 54 -0.51 -7.62 -9.07
CA ALA A 54 -1.01 -8.71 -8.23
C ALA A 54 -2.47 -9.02 -8.56
N ASN A 55 -3.31 -7.98 -8.68
CA ASN A 55 -4.71 -8.11 -9.06
C ASN A 55 -4.84 -8.82 -10.42
N ARG A 56 -4.20 -8.32 -11.47
CA ARG A 56 -4.30 -8.89 -12.83
C ARG A 56 -3.74 -10.30 -12.96
N LEU A 57 -2.63 -10.61 -12.29
CA LEU A 57 -2.05 -11.96 -12.33
C LEU A 57 -2.90 -12.96 -11.54
N SER A 58 -3.52 -12.52 -10.44
CA SER A 58 -4.41 -13.36 -9.64
C SER A 58 -5.76 -13.67 -10.30
N GLU A 59 -6.17 -12.92 -11.33
CA GLU A 59 -7.35 -13.26 -12.15
C GLU A 59 -7.18 -14.58 -12.92
N GLN A 60 -5.94 -15.07 -13.08
CA GLN A 60 -5.65 -16.34 -13.74
C GLN A 60 -5.73 -17.50 -12.72
N ASN A 61 -6.76 -18.34 -12.82
CA ASN A 61 -7.04 -19.45 -11.89
C ASN A 61 -5.89 -20.47 -11.73
N ASN A 62 -4.90 -20.48 -12.62
CA ASN A 62 -3.77 -21.39 -12.59
C ASN A 62 -2.47 -20.73 -12.09
N LYS A 63 -2.54 -19.52 -11.51
CA LYS A 63 -1.38 -18.77 -11.04
C LYS A 63 -1.46 -18.49 -9.55
N GLN A 64 -0.39 -18.85 -8.85
CA GLN A 64 -0.18 -18.50 -7.45
C GLN A 64 0.68 -17.23 -7.37
N VAL A 65 0.13 -16.16 -6.79
CA VAL A 65 0.79 -14.86 -6.67
C VAL A 65 1.08 -14.55 -5.20
N LEU A 66 2.36 -14.33 -4.89
CA LEU A 66 2.80 -13.81 -3.59
C LEU A 66 3.00 -12.29 -3.71
N LEU A 67 2.33 -11.52 -2.85
CA LEU A 67 2.53 -10.09 -2.72
C LEU A 67 3.13 -9.78 -1.35
N ILE A 68 4.30 -9.12 -1.33
CA ILE A 68 5.04 -8.78 -0.12
C ILE A 68 5.04 -7.26 0.02
N GLU A 69 4.62 -6.75 1.17
CA GLU A 69 4.70 -5.33 1.52
C GLU A 69 5.43 -5.17 2.85
N ALA A 70 6.24 -4.13 2.99
CA ALA A 70 7.14 -3.97 4.12
C ALA A 70 6.42 -3.70 5.45
N ASP A 71 5.19 -3.19 5.38
CA ASP A 71 4.38 -2.86 6.54
C ASP A 71 2.95 -3.39 6.37
N GLY A 72 2.45 -4.08 7.40
CA GLY A 72 1.08 -4.63 7.45
C GLY A 72 0.04 -3.61 7.90
N THR A 73 0.42 -2.33 7.98
CA THR A 73 -0.48 -1.23 8.30
C THR A 73 -1.58 -1.15 7.23
N VAL A 74 -2.82 -1.34 7.67
CA VAL A 74 -4.02 -1.10 6.85
C VAL A 74 -4.33 0.40 6.86
N ALA A 75 -5.00 0.87 5.80
CA ALA A 75 -5.31 2.28 5.65
C ALA A 75 -6.08 2.83 6.87
N THR A 76 -5.66 4.00 7.35
CA THR A 76 -6.34 4.75 8.42
C THR A 76 -7.32 5.76 7.82
N ASP A 77 -8.25 6.28 8.63
CA ASP A 77 -9.21 7.32 8.18
C ASP A 77 -8.51 8.55 7.54
N THR A 78 -7.28 8.85 7.95
CA THR A 78 -6.47 9.93 7.39
C THR A 78 -6.13 9.71 5.91
N ILE A 79 -6.03 8.47 5.44
CA ILE A 79 -5.76 8.14 4.02
C ILE A 79 -6.96 8.48 3.14
N HIS A 80 -8.18 8.43 3.68
CA HIS A 80 -9.40 8.74 2.93
C HIS A 80 -9.63 10.25 2.76
N THR A 81 -8.86 11.09 3.44
CA THR A 81 -8.97 12.55 3.37
C THR A 81 -7.75 13.15 2.67
N PRO A 82 -7.90 13.88 1.55
CA PRO A 82 -6.77 14.41 0.77
C PRO A 82 -6.15 15.68 1.40
N THR A 83 -5.81 15.62 2.68
CA THR A 83 -5.32 16.77 3.47
C THR A 83 -3.80 16.75 3.70
N GLY A 84 -3.06 15.82 3.10
CA GLY A 84 -1.61 15.71 3.23
C GLY A 84 -1.12 15.17 4.59
N GLY A 85 -2.03 14.92 5.54
CA GLY A 85 -1.70 14.47 6.90
C GLY A 85 -1.09 13.07 7.00
N CYS A 86 -0.97 12.36 5.88
CA CYS A 86 -0.32 11.04 5.83
C CYS A 86 1.21 11.12 5.62
N GLN A 87 1.73 12.26 5.16
CA GLN A 87 3.18 12.46 5.02
C GLN A 87 3.79 12.69 6.40
N HIS A 88 5.04 12.27 6.59
CA HIS A 88 5.73 12.33 7.88
C HIS A 88 5.14 11.46 9.00
N GLY A 89 4.14 10.63 8.73
CA GLY A 89 3.58 9.66 9.67
C GLY A 89 4.21 8.26 9.54
N ASN A 90 3.63 7.29 10.26
CA ASN A 90 4.07 5.89 10.21
C ASN A 90 3.84 5.21 8.85
N THR A 91 2.93 5.76 8.04
CA THR A 91 2.61 5.30 6.67
C THR A 91 3.55 5.90 5.62
N ASP A 92 4.58 6.64 6.03
CA ASP A 92 5.62 7.21 5.18
C ASP A 92 6.98 6.60 5.56
N TRP A 93 7.83 6.33 4.57
CA TRP A 93 9.24 5.99 4.78
C TRP A 93 10.07 7.17 5.29
N GLN A 94 9.55 8.41 5.17
CA GLN A 94 10.13 9.64 5.69
C GLN A 94 11.55 9.93 5.16
N TYR A 95 11.81 9.60 3.89
CA TYR A 95 13.12 9.87 3.30
C TYR A 95 13.42 11.37 3.26
N LYS A 96 14.70 11.68 3.45
CA LYS A 96 15.25 13.03 3.26
C LYS A 96 16.41 12.95 2.30
N THR A 97 16.54 13.96 1.45
CA THR A 97 17.73 14.09 0.62
C THR A 97 18.94 14.39 1.51
N VAL A 98 20.14 14.09 1.02
CA VAL A 98 21.35 14.75 1.52
C VAL A 98 21.29 16.25 1.22
N SER A 99 22.12 17.05 1.89
CA SER A 99 22.18 18.50 1.68
C SER A 99 22.47 18.83 0.22
N GLN A 100 21.66 19.70 -0.39
CA GLN A 100 21.77 20.07 -1.79
C GLN A 100 22.43 21.44 -1.95
N VAL A 101 23.70 21.48 -2.37
CA VAL A 101 24.50 22.73 -2.43
C VAL A 101 23.90 23.81 -3.33
N ASN A 102 23.17 23.41 -4.37
CA ASN A 102 22.65 24.32 -5.41
C ASN A 102 21.11 24.42 -5.40
N SER A 103 20.41 23.89 -4.40
CA SER A 103 18.94 23.94 -4.35
C SER A 103 18.41 23.86 -2.91
N HIS A 104 17.09 23.94 -2.71
CA HIS A 104 16.47 23.79 -1.39
C HIS A 104 16.97 24.80 -0.33
N PHE A 105 17.33 26.02 -0.74
CA PHE A 105 17.85 27.06 0.16
C PHE A 105 16.87 27.46 1.29
N SER A 106 15.56 27.27 1.08
CA SER A 106 14.53 27.52 2.08
C SER A 106 14.24 26.31 2.99
N CYS A 107 14.87 25.15 2.74
CA CYS A 107 14.72 23.96 3.56
C CYS A 107 15.76 23.94 4.69
N ILE A 108 15.39 23.39 5.84
CA ILE A 108 16.32 23.16 6.95
C ILE A 108 17.47 22.26 6.45
N ASN A 109 18.72 22.70 6.65
CA ASN A 109 19.93 22.02 6.19
C ASN A 109 20.03 21.79 4.67
N GLN A 110 19.24 22.50 3.86
CA GLN A 110 19.11 22.26 2.41
C GLN A 110 18.71 20.81 2.07
N GLN A 111 17.90 20.19 2.95
CA GLN A 111 17.39 18.83 2.77
C GLN A 111 15.88 18.85 2.48
N SER A 112 15.50 18.15 1.42
CA SER A 112 14.11 18.01 1.02
C SER A 112 13.50 16.74 1.61
N ASN A 113 12.25 16.81 2.04
CA ASN A 113 11.50 15.64 2.45
C ASN A 113 10.88 14.96 1.22
N TRP A 114 11.12 13.67 1.05
CA TRP A 114 10.66 12.89 -0.10
C TRP A 114 9.74 11.77 0.40
N PRO A 115 8.44 12.05 0.57
CA PRO A 115 7.50 11.09 1.13
C PRO A 115 7.36 9.87 0.20
N ARG A 116 7.39 8.67 0.79
CA ARG A 116 7.14 7.41 0.10
C ARG A 116 6.20 6.56 0.94
N GLY A 117 5.08 6.14 0.36
CA GLY A 117 4.09 5.35 1.09
C GLY A 117 4.65 4.01 1.52
N LYS A 118 4.53 3.73 2.82
CA LYS A 118 4.83 2.48 3.51
C LYS A 118 3.53 1.91 4.07
N VAL A 119 2.66 1.47 3.17
CA VAL A 119 1.28 1.04 3.42
C VAL A 119 0.77 0.33 2.16
N PHE A 120 -0.27 -0.51 2.27
CA PHE A 120 -0.96 -1.03 1.08
C PHE A 120 -1.41 0.12 0.15
N GLY A 121 -1.17 -0.04 -1.15
CA GLY A 121 -1.32 1.00 -2.17
C GLY A 121 -0.12 1.95 -2.27
N GLY A 122 0.84 1.89 -1.35
CA GLY A 122 2.08 2.66 -1.37
C GLY A 122 1.86 4.16 -1.55
N CYS A 123 2.60 4.77 -2.49
CA CYS A 123 2.54 6.21 -2.72
C CYS A 123 1.16 6.70 -3.18
N SER A 124 0.33 5.89 -3.85
CA SER A 124 -1.04 6.32 -4.21
C SER A 124 -1.92 6.54 -2.98
N SER A 125 -1.64 5.86 -1.86
CA SER A 125 -2.39 6.01 -0.61
C SER A 125 -2.01 7.26 0.18
N ILE A 126 -0.84 7.86 -0.09
CA ILE A 126 -0.39 9.11 0.56
C ILE A 126 -0.27 10.28 -0.41
N ASN A 127 -0.74 10.09 -1.65
CA ASN A 127 -0.77 11.12 -2.68
C ASN A 127 -1.90 12.12 -2.39
N PHE A 128 -1.82 13.30 -3.00
CA PHE A 128 -2.88 14.31 -2.99
C PHE A 128 -4.03 14.02 -3.97
N MET A 129 -4.20 12.74 -4.36
CA MET A 129 -5.19 12.29 -5.34
C MET A 129 -5.11 12.98 -6.72
N GLN A 130 -3.97 13.60 -7.03
CA GLN A 130 -3.75 14.19 -8.35
C GLN A 130 -3.49 13.08 -9.35
N TYR A 131 -4.32 13.04 -10.39
CA TYR A 131 -4.18 12.13 -11.53
C TYR A 131 -3.89 12.95 -12.77
N VAL A 132 -2.69 12.77 -13.33
CA VAL A 132 -2.21 13.47 -14.52
C VAL A 132 -1.56 12.44 -15.42
N ARG A 133 -1.85 12.52 -16.72
CA ARG A 133 -1.10 11.79 -17.75
C ARG A 133 -0.03 12.70 -18.34
N GLY A 134 1.10 12.14 -18.75
CA GLY A 134 2.09 12.89 -19.53
C GLY A 134 1.53 13.34 -20.87
N ASP A 135 2.27 14.22 -21.54
CA ASP A 135 1.99 14.57 -22.93
C ASP A 135 2.34 13.38 -23.84
N SER A 136 1.67 13.22 -24.99
CA SER A 136 1.97 12.10 -25.90
C SER A 136 3.42 12.11 -26.38
N HIS A 137 4.01 13.31 -26.55
CA HIS A 137 5.42 13.45 -26.95
C HIS A 137 6.39 12.91 -25.89
N ASP A 138 5.99 12.79 -24.62
CA ASP A 138 6.82 12.17 -23.58
C ASP A 138 6.93 10.64 -23.77
N TYR A 139 6.03 10.01 -24.52
CA TYR A 139 5.96 8.57 -24.74
C TYR A 139 6.36 8.14 -26.16
N ASP A 140 6.13 9.00 -27.15
CA ASP A 140 6.40 8.73 -28.56
C ASP A 140 7.91 8.93 -28.85
N SER A 141 8.71 7.94 -28.44
CA SER A 141 10.17 7.81 -28.72
C SER A 141 10.45 6.84 -29.86
#